data_AF-A0A6A4I089-F1
#
_entry.id   AF-A0A6A4I089-F1
#
_cell.length_a   1.000
_cell.length_b   1.000
_cell.length_c   1.000
_cell.angle_alpha   90.00
_cell.angle_beta   90.00
_cell.angle_gamma   90.00
#
_symmetry.space_group_name_H-M   'P 1'
#
loop_
_entity.id
_entity.type
_entity.pdbx_description
1 polymer ?
#
loop_
_entity_poly.entity_id
_entity_poly.type
_entity_poly.pdbx_seq_one_letter_code
_entity_poly.pdbx_strand_id
1 'polypeptide(L)'
;MSEVVNVIVAFAVIVFIVRWATSSNSDSGPTPADTLGFRPKNVTEDMLDTIGNMFPDIPRDNIRYDLLRTGSVETTTNKILERGFIEAPPPSYFTLYPRTLAPTPNNSAASGFSSSSSIKQPKDTLISRYNLQSRLKSEDTATIPDEDVGGKAKWEDTPEKREASLRERKERMILAARQRMLAAQKEKGNEA
;
A
#
# COMPACT_ATOMS: atom_id res chain seq x y z
N MET A 1 22.54 -43.20 42.52
CA MET A 1 21.72 -41.98 42.64
C MET A 1 22.40 -40.75 42.05
N SER A 2 23.71 -40.56 42.24
CA SER A 2 24.49 -39.44 41.65
C SER A 2 24.49 -39.39 40.10
N GLU A 3 24.56 -40.54 39.43
CA GLU A 3 24.52 -40.62 37.96
C GLU A 3 23.20 -40.10 37.37
N VAL A 4 22.07 -40.45 37.99
CA VAL A 4 20.74 -40.00 37.55
C VAL A 4 20.61 -38.47 37.71
N VAL A 5 21.19 -37.89 38.75
CA VAL A 5 21.21 -36.44 38.98
C VAL A 5 22.04 -35.73 37.91
N ASN A 6 23.22 -36.25 37.55
CA ASN A 6 24.04 -35.66 36.49
C ASN A 6 23.36 -35.70 35.12
N VAL A 7 22.66 -36.79 34.79
CA VAL A 7 21.93 -36.91 33.52
C VAL A 7 20.78 -35.90 33.45
N ILE A 8 20.04 -35.69 34.55
CA ILE A 8 18.96 -34.69 34.62
C ILE A 8 19.51 -33.27 34.46
N VAL A 9 20.63 -32.96 35.13
CA VAL A 9 21.27 -31.63 35.02
C VAL A 9 21.79 -31.37 33.62
N ALA A 10 22.46 -32.35 33.00
CA ALA A 10 22.92 -32.24 31.62
C ALA A 10 21.76 -32.03 30.64
N PHE A 11 20.66 -32.76 30.81
CA PHE A 11 19.47 -32.59 29.97
C PHE A 11 18.82 -31.22 30.16
N ALA A 12 18.74 -30.70 31.39
CA ALA A 12 18.22 -29.37 31.67
C ALA A 12 19.08 -28.26 31.02
N VAL A 13 20.40 -28.38 31.06
CA VAL A 13 21.32 -27.42 30.41
C VAL A 13 21.18 -27.47 28.89
N ILE A 14 21.06 -28.66 28.29
CA ILE A 14 20.83 -28.80 26.85
C ILE A 14 19.49 -28.19 26.46
N VAL A 15 18.42 -28.46 27.20
CA VAL A 15 17.10 -27.85 26.96
C VAL A 15 17.16 -26.34 27.10
N PHE A 16 17.91 -25.81 28.07
CA PHE A 16 18.07 -24.37 28.26
C PHE A 16 18.84 -23.72 27.10
N ILE A 17 19.92 -24.35 26.63
CA ILE A 17 20.71 -23.88 25.48
C ILE A 17 19.89 -23.98 24.19
N VAL A 18 19.16 -25.07 23.98
CA VAL A 18 18.26 -25.22 22.83
C VAL A 18 17.18 -24.15 22.92
N ARG A 19 16.47 -24.01 24.05
CA ARG A 19 15.45 -22.98 24.27
C ARG A 19 15.99 -21.57 24.02
N TRP A 20 17.23 -21.28 24.43
CA TRP A 20 17.87 -19.99 24.19
C TRP A 20 18.25 -19.80 22.71
N ALA A 21 18.82 -20.82 22.08
CA ALA A 21 19.24 -20.81 20.68
C ALA A 21 18.06 -20.83 19.68
N THR A 22 16.93 -21.47 20.02
CA THR A 22 15.72 -21.41 19.17
C THR A 22 14.90 -20.15 19.43
N SER A 23 15.06 -19.47 20.57
CA SER A 23 14.28 -18.28 20.90
C SER A 23 14.88 -16.98 20.37
N SER A 24 16.08 -17.02 19.76
CA SER A 24 16.69 -15.86 19.10
C SER A 24 16.32 -15.71 17.62
N ASN A 25 15.56 -16.64 17.05
CA ASN A 25 15.01 -16.52 15.70
C ASN A 25 13.51 -16.23 15.77
N SER A 26 13.15 -15.04 16.26
CA SER A 26 11.83 -14.47 15.97
C SER A 26 11.89 -13.86 14.56
N ASP A 27 11.13 -14.44 13.64
CA ASP A 27 10.80 -13.93 12.31
C ASP A 27 10.90 -12.40 12.22
N SER A 28 11.91 -11.89 11.51
CA SER A 28 12.04 -10.48 11.20
C SER A 28 11.07 -10.11 10.07
N GLY A 29 9.77 -10.12 10.39
CA GLY A 29 8.77 -9.42 9.59
C GLY A 29 9.02 -7.90 9.65
N PRO A 30 8.51 -7.13 8.68
CA PRO A 30 8.65 -5.68 8.68
C PRO A 30 8.11 -5.11 9.99
N THR A 31 8.96 -4.40 10.73
CA THR A 31 8.56 -3.82 12.02
C THR A 31 7.55 -2.70 11.77
N PRO A 32 6.61 -2.44 12.70
CA PRO A 32 5.64 -1.36 12.53
C PRO A 32 6.29 0.02 12.35
N ALA A 33 7.52 0.19 12.85
CA ALA A 33 8.31 1.41 12.65
C ALA A 33 8.80 1.58 11.20
N ASP A 34 9.11 0.48 10.51
CA ASP A 34 9.58 0.47 9.13
C ASP A 34 8.44 0.76 8.14
N THR A 35 7.24 0.24 8.44
CA THR A 35 6.03 0.46 7.64
C THR A 35 5.43 1.87 7.80
N LEU A 36 5.57 2.49 8.98
CA LEU A 36 5.01 3.81 9.29
C LEU A 36 6.03 4.95 9.14
N GLY A 37 7.33 4.64 9.08
CA GLY A 37 8.41 5.63 9.01
C GLY A 37 8.67 6.38 10.33
N PHE A 38 8.04 5.96 11.42
CA PHE A 38 8.28 6.48 12.77
C PHE A 38 8.00 5.40 13.81
N ARG A 39 8.56 5.55 15.02
CA ARG A 39 8.31 4.61 16.12
C ARG A 39 6.92 4.88 16.71
N PRO A 40 5.93 3.97 16.56
CA PRO A 40 4.60 4.17 17.10
C PRO A 40 4.64 4.24 18.63
N LYS A 41 3.95 5.22 19.19
CA LYS A 41 3.70 5.34 20.63
C LYS A 41 2.55 4.41 21.04
N ASN A 42 2.48 4.09 22.34
CA ASN A 42 1.38 3.31 22.87
C ASN A 42 0.11 4.16 22.83
N VAL A 43 -0.94 3.63 22.19
CA VAL A 43 -2.26 4.25 22.08
C VAL A 43 -3.26 3.33 22.77
N THR A 44 -4.01 3.87 23.73
CA THR A 44 -5.12 3.16 24.38
C THR A 44 -6.45 3.58 23.75
N GLU A 45 -7.46 2.71 23.83
CA GLU A 45 -8.81 3.02 23.33
C GLU A 45 -9.44 4.19 24.10
N ASP A 46 -9.18 4.32 25.40
CA ASP A 46 -9.65 5.45 26.21
C ASP A 46 -9.18 6.81 25.65
N MET A 47 -7.96 6.88 25.12
CA MET A 47 -7.43 8.09 24.48
C MET A 47 -8.19 8.40 23.19
N LEU A 48 -8.53 7.38 22.40
CA LEU A 48 -9.32 7.52 21.18
C LEU A 48 -10.74 7.96 21.48
N ASP A 49 -11.35 7.38 22.52
CA ASP A 49 -12.71 7.68 22.94
C ASP A 49 -12.85 9.11 23.46
N THR A 50 -11.87 9.56 24.25
CA THR A 50 -11.84 10.93 24.76
C THR A 50 -11.82 11.95 23.61
N ILE A 51 -10.94 11.76 22.62
CA ILE A 51 -10.84 12.67 21.46
C ILE A 51 -12.06 12.52 20.55
N GLY A 52 -12.54 11.31 20.31
CA GLY A 52 -13.71 11.05 19.47
C GLY A 52 -15.00 11.66 20.04
N ASN A 53 -15.12 11.74 21.36
CA ASN A 53 -16.26 12.40 22.02
C ASN A 53 -16.17 13.94 21.92
N MET A 54 -14.97 14.51 21.95
CA MET A 54 -14.76 15.96 21.77
C MET A 54 -14.92 16.38 20.30
N PHE A 55 -14.48 15.54 19.36
CA PHE A 55 -14.45 15.84 17.92
C PHE A 55 -15.12 14.72 17.12
N PRO A 56 -16.46 14.64 17.10
CA PRO A 56 -17.19 13.59 16.40
C PRO A 56 -17.03 13.66 14.87
N ASP A 57 -16.68 14.83 14.34
CA ASP A 57 -16.47 15.04 12.89
C ASP A 57 -15.16 14.41 12.39
N ILE A 58 -14.22 14.09 13.30
CA ILE A 58 -12.91 13.55 12.94
C ILE A 58 -12.96 12.02 13.01
N PRO A 59 -12.56 11.31 11.93
CA PRO A 59 -12.57 9.86 11.93
C PRO A 59 -11.54 9.29 12.92
N ARG A 60 -11.93 8.22 13.63
CA ARG A 60 -11.10 7.53 14.62
C ARG A 60 -9.73 7.06 14.07
N ASP A 61 -9.68 6.65 12.80
CA ASP A 61 -8.45 6.23 12.14
C ASP A 61 -7.41 7.36 12.09
N ASN A 62 -7.84 8.60 11.85
CA ASN A 62 -6.95 9.76 11.79
C ASN A 62 -6.46 10.14 13.18
N ILE A 63 -7.33 10.06 14.19
CA ILE A 63 -6.97 10.30 15.59
C ILE A 63 -5.92 9.30 16.03
N ARG A 64 -6.13 8.00 15.75
CA ARG A 64 -5.18 6.94 16.08
C ARG A 64 -3.84 7.16 15.42
N TYR A 65 -3.83 7.50 14.14
CA TYR A 65 -2.59 7.78 13.42
C TYR A 65 -1.81 8.95 14.04
N ASP A 66 -2.49 10.03 14.44
CA ASP A 66 -1.82 11.16 15.11
C ASP A 66 -1.33 10.79 16.52
N LEU A 67 -2.13 10.04 17.29
CA LEU A 67 -1.74 9.52 18.61
C LEU A 67 -0.54 8.57 18.54
N LEU A 68 -0.40 7.77 17.48
CA LEU A 68 0.80 6.94 17.29
C LEU A 68 2.07 7.80 17.13
N ARG A 69 1.93 9.05 16.64
CA ARG A 69 3.05 9.98 16.44
C ARG A 69 3.30 10.85 17.68
N THR A 70 2.26 11.39 18.31
CA THR A 70 2.36 12.30 19.46
C THR A 70 2.46 11.54 20.79
N GLY A 71 1.66 10.48 20.96
CA GLY A 71 1.52 9.73 22.20
C GLY A 71 0.76 10.46 23.31
N SER A 72 0.12 11.60 23.04
CA SER A 72 -0.60 12.39 24.04
C SER A 72 -1.91 12.96 23.49
N VAL A 73 -2.97 12.82 24.28
CA VAL A 73 -4.31 13.35 23.98
C VAL A 73 -4.29 14.87 23.90
N GLU A 74 -3.58 15.53 24.80
CA GLU A 74 -3.51 16.98 24.88
C GLU A 74 -2.85 17.58 23.63
N THR A 75 -1.75 16.97 23.17
CA THR A 75 -1.02 17.42 21.97
C THR A 75 -1.87 17.25 20.71
N THR A 76 -2.55 16.11 20.58
CA THR A 76 -3.45 15.86 19.44
C THR A 76 -4.68 16.78 19.48
N THR A 77 -5.25 17.00 20.66
CA THR A 77 -6.37 17.95 20.86
C THR A 77 -5.97 19.38 20.49
N ASN A 78 -4.82 19.87 20.97
CA ASN A 78 -4.35 21.21 20.64
C ASN A 78 -4.10 21.35 19.13
N LYS A 79 -3.48 20.34 18.51
CA LYS A 79 -3.27 20.32 17.05
C LYS A 79 -4.58 20.37 16.26
N ILE A 80 -5.62 19.67 16.73
CA ILE A 80 -6.97 19.74 16.14
C ILE A 80 -7.54 21.15 16.27
N LEU A 81 -7.40 21.78 17.44
CA LEU A 81 -7.92 23.14 17.66
C LEU A 81 -7.16 24.19 16.84
N GLU A 82 -5.85 24.06 16.71
CA GLU A 82 -5.01 24.99 15.93
C GLU A 82 -5.26 24.88 14.42
N ARG A 83 -5.41 23.67 13.89
CA ARG A 83 -5.51 23.43 12.44
C ARG A 83 -6.93 23.22 11.95
N GLY A 84 -7.85 22.82 12.82
CA GLY A 84 -9.20 22.38 12.47
C GLY A 84 -9.28 20.99 11.81
N PHE A 85 -8.14 20.36 11.51
CA PHE A 85 -8.08 19.04 10.87
C PHE A 85 -6.80 18.28 11.24
N ILE A 86 -6.82 16.96 11.03
CA ILE A 86 -5.69 16.04 11.23
C ILE A 86 -5.29 15.42 9.89
N GLU A 87 -3.99 15.12 9.72
CA GLU A 87 -3.52 14.37 8.55
C GLU A 87 -4.22 13.02 8.41
N ALA A 88 -4.63 12.72 7.18
CA ALA A 88 -5.15 11.41 6.84
C ALA A 88 -4.01 10.37 6.90
N PRO A 89 -4.27 9.16 7.46
CA PRO A 89 -3.28 8.12 7.54
C PRO A 89 -2.85 7.65 6.13
N PRO A 90 -1.55 7.39 5.92
CA PRO A 90 -1.06 6.88 4.65
C PRO A 90 -1.57 5.44 4.40
N PRO A 91 -1.57 4.95 3.15
CA PRO A 91 -1.99 3.59 2.82
C PRO A 91 -1.27 2.49 3.62
N SER A 92 -0.02 2.74 4.03
CA SER A 92 0.76 1.79 4.84
C SER A 92 0.18 1.59 6.23
N TYR A 93 -0.51 2.57 6.80
CA TYR A 93 -1.17 2.44 8.11
C TYR A 93 -2.21 1.31 8.12
N PHE A 94 -2.99 1.20 7.04
CA PHE A 94 -4.05 0.20 6.92
C PHE A 94 -3.53 -1.23 6.76
N THR A 95 -2.22 -1.41 6.52
CA THR A 95 -1.59 -2.74 6.51
C THR A 95 -1.44 -3.31 7.92
N LEU A 96 -1.23 -2.45 8.92
CA LEU A 96 -1.08 -2.82 10.32
C LEU A 96 -2.40 -2.75 11.08
N TYR A 97 -3.23 -1.77 10.73
CA TYR A 97 -4.51 -1.50 11.36
C TYR A 97 -5.61 -1.61 10.30
N PRO A 98 -6.08 -2.84 10.00
CA PRO A 98 -7.14 -3.04 9.03
C PRO A 98 -8.42 -2.39 9.55
N ARG A 99 -9.09 -1.62 8.69
CA ARG A 99 -10.41 -1.08 9.00
C ARG A 99 -11.38 -2.25 9.15
N THR A 100 -11.95 -2.41 10.35
CA THR A 100 -13.13 -3.26 10.52
C THR A 100 -14.25 -2.61 9.73
N LEU A 101 -14.60 -3.20 8.59
CA LEU A 101 -15.69 -2.75 7.72
C LEU A 101 -17.01 -2.86 8.49
N ALA A 102 -17.38 -1.79 9.20
CA ALA A 102 -18.79 -1.50 9.44
C ALA A 102 -19.37 -1.02 8.08
N PRO A 103 -20.52 -1.53 7.63
CA PRO A 103 -21.08 -1.19 6.34
C PRO A 103 -21.67 0.23 6.40
N THR A 104 -20.86 1.23 6.07
CA THR A 104 -21.35 2.57 5.76
C THR A 104 -21.69 2.64 4.27
N PRO A 105 -22.93 3.03 3.88
CA PRO A 105 -23.22 3.26 2.48
C PRO A 105 -22.54 4.56 2.02
N ASN A 106 -21.98 4.53 0.81
CA ASN A 106 -21.51 5.67 0.03
C ASN A 106 -20.39 6.55 0.62
N ASN A 107 -19.15 6.28 0.22
CA ASN A 107 -18.42 7.25 -0.61
C ASN A 107 -17.27 6.56 -1.36
N SER A 108 -17.28 6.71 -2.68
CA SER A 108 -16.31 6.14 -3.61
C SER A 108 -14.93 6.77 -3.42
N ALA A 109 -13.95 5.97 -3.00
CA ALA A 109 -12.52 6.12 -3.35
C ALA A 109 -11.73 4.92 -2.82
N ALA A 110 -11.84 3.77 -3.50
CA ALA A 110 -10.99 2.60 -3.24
C ALA A 110 -10.19 2.28 -4.51
N SER A 111 -8.97 2.81 -4.59
CA SER A 111 -7.90 2.23 -5.41
C SER A 111 -6.96 1.48 -4.46
N GLY A 112 -7.36 0.27 -4.07
CA GLY A 112 -6.53 -0.68 -3.33
C GLY A 112 -6.53 -1.99 -4.10
N PHE A 113 -5.43 -2.27 -4.80
CA PHE A 113 -5.18 -3.58 -5.41
C PHE A 113 -4.91 -4.58 -4.30
N SER A 114 -5.94 -5.32 -3.88
CA SER A 114 -5.77 -6.57 -3.15
C SER A 114 -5.74 -7.73 -4.15
N SER A 115 -4.58 -8.39 -4.21
CA SER A 115 -4.39 -9.65 -4.89
C SER A 115 -5.18 -10.76 -4.16
N SER A 116 -6.46 -10.92 -4.51
CA SER A 116 -7.21 -12.12 -4.17
C SER A 116 -6.95 -13.19 -5.23
N SER A 117 -6.35 -14.30 -4.78
CA SER A 117 -6.22 -15.52 -5.54
C SER A 117 -7.58 -16.12 -5.89
N SER A 118 -7.66 -16.63 -7.13
CA SER A 118 -8.59 -17.63 -7.66
C SER A 118 -10.07 -17.30 -7.82
N ILE A 119 -10.40 -16.58 -8.92
CA ILE A 119 -11.26 -17.09 -10.01
C ILE A 119 -10.63 -16.55 -11.31
N LYS A 120 -10.21 -17.41 -12.24
CA LYS A 120 -9.67 -17.00 -13.55
C LYS A 120 -10.77 -16.40 -14.43
N GLN A 121 -11.23 -15.20 -14.09
CA GLN A 121 -11.86 -14.33 -15.08
C GLN A 121 -10.77 -13.91 -16.07
N PRO A 122 -11.06 -13.81 -17.37
CA PRO A 122 -10.09 -13.32 -18.34
C PRO A 122 -9.62 -11.94 -17.85
N LYS A 123 -8.34 -11.84 -17.52
CA LYS A 123 -7.69 -10.61 -17.08
C LYS A 123 -8.07 -9.48 -18.04
N ASP A 124 -8.94 -8.58 -17.58
CA ASP A 124 -9.40 -7.47 -18.40
C ASP A 124 -8.20 -6.59 -18.74
N THR A 125 -7.80 -6.64 -20.02
CA THR A 125 -6.57 -6.00 -20.50
C THR A 125 -6.74 -4.48 -20.46
N LEU A 126 -5.65 -3.74 -20.24
CA LEU A 126 -5.70 -2.27 -20.28
C LEU A 126 -6.29 -1.74 -21.61
N ILE A 127 -6.08 -2.47 -22.69
CA ILE A 127 -6.67 -2.17 -24.01
C ILE A 127 -8.20 -2.22 -23.98
N SER A 128 -8.77 -3.19 -23.27
CA SER A 128 -10.22 -3.35 -23.12
C SER A 128 -10.79 -2.29 -22.17
N ARG A 129 -10.14 -2.05 -21.02
CA ARG A 129 -10.53 -0.99 -20.07
C ARG A 129 -10.59 0.41 -20.68
N TYR A 130 -9.64 0.73 -21.56
CA TYR A 130 -9.56 2.03 -22.23
C TYR A 130 -10.15 2.03 -23.64
N ASN A 131 -10.87 0.98 -24.05
CA ASN A 131 -11.48 0.86 -25.39
C ASN A 131 -10.51 1.12 -26.57
N LEU A 132 -9.23 0.77 -26.41
CA LEU A 132 -8.16 1.02 -27.39
C LEU A 132 -8.11 0.02 -28.54
N GLN A 133 -9.15 -0.80 -28.69
CA GLN A 133 -9.22 -1.84 -29.71
C GLN A 133 -9.32 -1.26 -31.14
N SER A 134 -10.03 -0.15 -31.32
CA SER A 134 -10.13 0.57 -32.59
C SER A 134 -8.79 1.17 -33.00
N ARG A 135 -8.08 1.78 -32.03
CA ARG A 135 -6.77 2.40 -32.22
C ARG A 135 -5.67 1.41 -32.61
N LEU A 136 -5.78 0.16 -32.17
CA LEU A 136 -4.89 -0.93 -32.59
C LEU A 136 -5.14 -1.43 -34.01
N LYS A 137 -6.38 -1.29 -34.50
CA LYS A 137 -6.78 -1.69 -35.86
C LYS A 137 -6.44 -0.63 -36.89
N SER A 138 -6.41 0.64 -36.50
CA SER A 138 -5.88 1.73 -37.31
C SER A 138 -4.34 1.70 -37.29
N GLU A 139 -3.72 1.79 -38.46
CA GLU A 139 -2.27 1.72 -38.70
C GLU A 139 -1.42 2.87 -38.08
N ASP A 140 -1.95 3.66 -37.13
CA ASP A 140 -1.16 4.59 -36.29
C ASP A 140 -0.18 3.85 -35.33
N THR A 141 -0.06 2.52 -35.49
CA THR A 141 0.76 1.62 -34.67
C THR A 141 2.17 1.42 -35.21
N ALA A 142 2.49 1.93 -36.39
CA ALA A 142 3.85 1.87 -36.93
C ALA A 142 4.71 2.97 -36.28
N THR A 143 5.54 2.58 -35.32
CA THR A 143 6.61 3.40 -34.72
C THR A 143 6.14 4.66 -34.00
N ILE A 144 5.61 4.53 -32.78
CA ILE A 144 5.59 5.66 -31.83
C ILE A 144 7.02 5.78 -31.28
N PRO A 145 7.79 6.83 -31.61
CA PRO A 145 9.14 7.00 -31.07
C PRO A 145 9.08 7.18 -29.54
N ASP A 146 10.00 6.54 -28.82
CA ASP A 146 10.08 6.56 -27.35
C ASP A 146 10.17 8.01 -26.79
N GLU A 147 10.69 8.93 -27.59
CA GLU A 147 10.80 10.37 -27.29
C GLU A 147 9.43 11.03 -26.99
N ASP A 148 8.34 10.54 -27.59
CA ASP A 148 7.00 11.16 -27.51
C ASP A 148 6.08 10.51 -26.45
N VAL A 149 6.49 9.37 -25.89
CA VAL A 149 5.79 8.71 -24.77
C VAL A 149 6.05 9.47 -23.45
N GLY A 150 7.20 10.14 -23.36
CA GLY A 150 7.70 10.88 -22.20
C GLY A 150 7.76 12.40 -22.35
N GLY A 151 7.48 12.94 -23.54
CA GLY A 151 7.70 14.34 -23.91
C GLY A 151 7.19 15.39 -22.91
N LYS A 152 7.86 16.56 -22.91
CA LYS A 152 7.62 17.70 -22.00
C LYS A 152 6.13 18.01 -21.93
N ALA A 153 5.49 17.77 -20.79
CA ALA A 153 4.06 18.00 -20.62
C ALA A 153 3.77 19.50 -20.68
N LYS A 154 3.14 19.95 -21.77
CA LYS A 154 2.54 21.28 -21.82
C LYS A 154 1.25 21.23 -21.00
N TRP A 155 1.21 22.01 -19.94
CA TRP A 155 0.04 22.12 -19.09
C TRP A 155 -1.00 22.97 -19.83
N GLU A 156 -2.11 22.35 -20.26
CA GLU A 156 -3.17 23.05 -20.98
C GLU A 156 -3.91 24.04 -20.06
N ASP A 157 -4.39 25.15 -20.63
CA ASP A 157 -5.00 26.25 -19.88
C ASP A 157 -6.39 25.91 -19.33
N THR A 158 -7.17 25.09 -20.04
CA THR A 158 -8.51 24.68 -19.60
C THR A 158 -8.51 23.28 -18.97
N PRO A 159 -9.35 23.03 -17.95
CA PRO A 159 -9.40 21.73 -17.27
C PRO A 159 -9.79 20.59 -18.22
N GLU A 160 -10.74 20.82 -19.12
CA GLU A 160 -11.19 19.83 -20.10
C GLU A 160 -10.09 19.42 -21.07
N LYS A 161 -9.32 20.40 -21.60
CA LYS A 161 -8.18 20.12 -22.50
C LYS A 161 -7.07 19.38 -21.77
N ARG A 162 -6.86 19.69 -20.49
CA ARG A 162 -5.89 19.00 -19.64
C ARG A 162 -6.29 17.55 -19.37
N GLU A 163 -7.57 17.29 -19.12
CA GLU A 163 -8.05 15.93 -18.99
C GLU A 163 -7.90 15.15 -20.29
N ALA A 164 -8.24 15.76 -21.43
CA ALA A 164 -8.08 15.15 -22.75
C ALA A 164 -6.61 14.81 -23.04
N SER A 165 -5.69 15.74 -22.79
CA SER A 165 -4.26 15.51 -23.02
C SER A 165 -3.67 14.42 -22.11
N LEU A 166 -4.11 14.36 -20.86
CA LEU A 166 -3.70 13.29 -19.92
C LEU A 166 -4.26 11.93 -20.33
N ARG A 167 -5.49 11.87 -20.84
CA ARG A 167 -6.09 10.63 -21.37
C ARG A 167 -5.33 10.16 -22.59
N GLU A 168 -5.13 11.03 -23.58
CA GLU A 168 -4.37 10.70 -24.79
C GLU A 168 -2.96 10.18 -24.47
N ARG A 169 -2.26 10.82 -23.54
CA ARG A 169 -0.93 10.36 -23.11
C ARG A 169 -0.95 8.97 -22.46
N LYS A 170 -1.94 8.69 -21.60
CA LYS A 170 -2.12 7.36 -20.99
C LYS A 170 -2.37 6.31 -22.07
N GLU A 171 -3.21 6.62 -23.05
CA GLU A 171 -3.51 5.73 -24.17
C GLU A 171 -2.27 5.42 -25.00
N ARG A 172 -1.48 6.45 -25.37
CA ARG A 172 -0.20 6.28 -26.07
C ARG A 172 0.79 5.41 -25.29
N MET A 173 0.92 5.63 -23.98
CA MET A 173 1.78 4.83 -23.12
C MET A 173 1.37 3.35 -23.07
N ILE A 174 0.07 3.06 -22.99
CA ILE A 174 -0.46 1.70 -22.98
C ILE A 174 -0.14 0.98 -24.30
N LEU A 175 -0.27 1.67 -25.43
CA LEU A 175 0.07 1.12 -26.74
C LEU A 175 1.57 0.85 -26.88
N ALA A 176 2.43 1.81 -26.51
CA ALA A 176 3.88 1.63 -26.54
C ALA A 176 4.36 0.48 -25.62
N ALA A 177 3.82 0.39 -24.41
CA ALA A 177 4.12 -0.69 -23.47
C ALA A 177 3.74 -2.07 -24.05
N ARG A 178 2.60 -2.16 -24.74
CA ARG A 178 2.18 -3.39 -25.42
C ARG A 178 3.17 -3.77 -26.52
N GLN A 179 3.61 -2.80 -27.34
CA GLN A 179 4.59 -3.06 -28.40
C GLN A 179 5.91 -3.59 -27.82
N ARG A 180 6.44 -2.94 -26.78
CA ARG A 180 7.66 -3.38 -26.08
C ARG A 180 7.52 -4.80 -25.51
N MET A 181 6.35 -5.12 -24.93
CA MET A 181 6.08 -6.45 -24.39
C MET A 181 5.98 -7.53 -25.48
N LEU A 182 5.49 -7.19 -26.68
CA LEU A 182 5.47 -8.11 -27.82
C LEU A 182 6.88 -8.32 -28.40
N ALA A 183 7.69 -7.26 -28.51
CA ALA A 183 9.08 -7.35 -28.95
C ALA A 183 9.91 -8.23 -27.99
N ALA A 184 9.84 -7.97 -26.70
CA ALA A 184 10.55 -8.74 -25.67
C ALA A 184 10.13 -10.23 -25.63
N GLN A 185 8.87 -10.55 -25.97
CA GLN A 185 8.42 -11.94 -26.08
C GLN A 185 8.99 -12.65 -27.31
N LYS A 186 9.11 -11.95 -28.44
CA LYS A 186 9.72 -12.50 -29.66
C LYS A 186 11.20 -12.79 -29.45
N GLU A 187 11.94 -11.89 -28.80
CA GLU A 187 13.35 -12.08 -28.47
C GLU A 187 13.55 -13.28 -27.55
N LYS A 188 12.80 -13.37 -26.45
CA LYS A 188 12.88 -14.50 -25.52
C LYS A 188 12.47 -15.85 -26.13
N GLY A 189 11.57 -15.85 -27.11
CA GLY A 189 11.19 -17.05 -27.84
C GLY A 189 12.19 -17.49 -28.91
N ASN A 190 13.16 -16.64 -29.27
CA ASN A 190 14.20 -16.92 -30.25
C ASN A 190 15.55 -17.28 -29.60
N GLU A 191 15.67 -17.11 -28.28
CA GLU A 191 16.86 -17.43 -27.47
C GLU A 191 16.73 -18.78 -26.72
N ALA A 192 15.62 -19.50 -26.91
CA ALA A 192 15.36 -20.85 -26.39
C ALA A 192 15.25 -21.84 -27.56
#